data_AF-A0A7X7IQT1-F1
#
_entry.id   AF-A0A7X7IQT1-F1
#
_cell.length_a   1.000
_cell.length_b   1.000
_cell.length_c   1.000
_cell.angle_alpha   90.00
_cell.angle_beta   90.00
_cell.angle_gamma   90.00
#
_symmetry.space_group_name_H-M   'P 1'
#
loop_
_entity.id
_entity.type
_entity.pdbx_description
1 polymer ?
#
loop_
_entity_poly.entity_id
_entity_poly.type
_entity_poly.pdbx_seq_one_letter_code
_entity_poly.pdbx_strand_id
1 'polypeptide(L)'
;PVKALLIFNGGTLEATADAPSFVEKLSSTGETLVVVKSGGAKINSGIYAIGIDVALTEDAVSTGGGLTKLGDGTLTLSGANTYTGATLVEAGTLALGAAGSIADSASIIVAADATLDVTAQAAFALADGQTLGGNGDVIGDVTAVDGSTIAPGLSIGTLTVTGDLAVGGTLAIEYNSNTPAIDLLNVSGALDLSSATLSFSDLGESTLTGEPYVFATYGTLAGAPAFEPIGTPTGYVVDYAYEGNKVALVLIPEPSALALLAGLLALLAGCRARR
;
A
#
# COMPACT_ATOMS: atom_id res chain seq x y z
N PRO A 1 36.78 -3.31 -13.85
CA PRO A 1 37.08 -3.63 -12.43
C PRO A 1 36.35 -2.62 -11.55
N VAL A 2 35.66 -3.09 -10.50
CA VAL A 2 35.05 -2.20 -9.49
C VAL A 2 36.15 -1.33 -8.89
N LYS A 3 35.95 -0.02 -8.88
CA LYS A 3 36.97 0.95 -8.44
C LYS A 3 36.62 1.61 -7.11
N ALA A 4 35.34 1.57 -6.73
CA ALA A 4 34.86 1.91 -5.40
C ALA A 4 33.76 0.93 -4.99
N LEU A 5 33.79 0.51 -3.72
CA LEU A 5 32.78 -0.34 -3.11
C LEU A 5 32.22 0.41 -1.89
N LEU A 6 30.93 0.70 -1.92
CA LEU A 6 30.18 1.19 -0.77
C LEU A 6 29.33 0.05 -0.22
N ILE A 7 29.44 -0.22 1.08
CA ILE A 7 28.67 -1.26 1.75
C ILE A 7 27.80 -0.59 2.80
N PHE A 8 26.49 -0.71 2.63
CA PHE A 8 25.52 -0.42 3.66
C PHE A 8 25.32 -1.66 4.52
N ASN A 9 25.47 -1.51 5.84
CA ASN A 9 25.18 -2.56 6.81
C ASN A 9 24.68 -1.90 8.11
N GLY A 10 23.76 -0.94 7.94
CA GLY A 10 23.38 0.04 8.95
C GLY A 10 24.21 1.32 8.86
N GLY A 11 24.17 2.11 9.93
CA GLY A 11 24.68 3.50 9.91
C GLY A 11 23.80 4.42 9.06
N THR A 12 23.93 5.73 9.24
CA THR A 12 23.19 6.73 8.46
C THR A 12 24.17 7.51 7.59
N LEU A 13 23.91 7.53 6.27
CA LEU A 13 24.55 8.45 5.35
C LEU A 13 23.71 9.73 5.29
N GLU A 14 24.30 10.87 5.62
CA GLU A 14 23.60 12.16 5.74
C GLU A 14 24.06 13.15 4.67
N ALA A 15 23.10 13.77 3.98
CA ALA A 15 23.36 14.83 3.02
C ALA A 15 23.53 16.18 3.71
N THR A 16 24.50 16.95 3.24
CA THR A 16 24.79 18.31 3.76
C THR A 16 24.59 19.41 2.72
N ALA A 17 24.15 19.04 1.52
CA ALA A 17 23.85 19.92 0.39
C ALA A 17 23.06 19.13 -0.66
N ASP A 18 22.45 19.84 -1.62
CA ASP A 18 21.88 19.23 -2.81
C ASP A 18 22.95 18.47 -3.60
N ALA A 19 22.63 17.24 -3.98
CA ALA A 19 23.55 16.35 -4.69
C ALA A 19 22.76 15.34 -5.55
N PRO A 20 22.34 15.72 -6.77
CA PRO A 20 21.59 14.82 -7.66
C PRO A 20 22.27 13.48 -7.92
N SER A 21 23.59 13.44 -7.78
CA SER A 21 24.43 12.24 -7.87
C SER A 21 25.18 12.03 -6.55
N PHE A 22 24.45 11.84 -5.45
CA PHE A 22 24.96 11.77 -4.09
C PHE A 22 25.89 10.57 -3.85
N VAL A 23 25.57 9.43 -4.47
CA VAL A 23 26.40 8.22 -4.42
C VAL A 23 27.16 7.97 -5.74
N GLU A 24 26.86 8.73 -6.80
CA GLU A 24 27.65 8.64 -8.02
C GLU A 24 28.97 9.41 -7.86
N LYS A 25 30.09 8.69 -8.09
CA LYS A 25 31.49 9.17 -8.12
C LYS A 25 32.27 9.15 -6.81
N LEU A 26 32.15 8.07 -6.03
CA LEU A 26 33.29 7.64 -5.20
C LEU A 26 34.53 7.26 -6.06
N SER A 27 34.35 7.10 -7.38
CA SER A 27 35.43 6.91 -8.36
C SER A 27 35.31 7.89 -9.53
N SER A 28 36.42 8.56 -9.88
CA SER A 28 36.55 9.37 -11.10
C SER A 28 36.86 8.55 -12.35
N THR A 29 37.09 7.23 -12.21
CA THR A 29 37.36 6.29 -13.31
C THR A 29 36.83 4.88 -12.97
N GLY A 30 35.65 4.52 -13.44
CA GLY A 30 35.08 3.16 -13.34
C GLY A 30 33.79 3.05 -12.50
N GLU A 31 33.24 1.83 -12.42
CA GLU A 31 31.96 1.53 -11.74
C GLU A 31 32.09 1.63 -10.21
N THR A 32 31.09 2.25 -9.58
CA THR A 32 30.85 2.20 -8.13
C THR A 32 29.86 1.09 -7.88
N LEU A 33 30.25 0.09 -7.09
CA LEU A 33 29.34 -0.96 -6.63
C LEU A 33 28.78 -0.57 -5.27
N VAL A 34 27.46 -0.60 -5.12
CA VAL A 34 26.78 -0.31 -3.85
C VAL A 34 26.06 -1.57 -3.39
N VAL A 35 26.48 -2.09 -2.25
CA VAL A 35 25.98 -3.34 -1.68
C VAL A 35 25.19 -3.03 -0.40
N VAL A 36 24.01 -3.62 -0.27
CA VAL A 36 23.14 -3.57 0.91
C VAL A 36 23.21 -4.92 1.59
N LYS A 37 23.71 -4.93 2.82
CA LYS A 37 23.72 -6.09 3.71
C LYS A 37 22.51 -6.04 4.64
N SER A 38 22.30 -7.09 5.40
CA SER A 38 21.20 -7.24 6.38
C SER A 38 20.98 -6.06 7.33
N GLY A 39 21.98 -5.22 7.60
CA GLY A 39 21.79 -3.99 8.39
C GLY A 39 21.09 -2.83 7.65
N GLY A 40 20.91 -2.94 6.34
CA GLY A 40 20.21 -1.99 5.48
C GLY A 40 21.00 -0.73 5.13
N ALA A 41 20.49 0.02 4.17
CA ALA A 41 20.92 1.37 3.82
C ALA A 41 20.03 2.39 4.52
N LYS A 42 20.58 3.25 5.38
CA LYS A 42 19.84 4.40 5.94
C LYS A 42 20.39 5.68 5.36
N ILE A 43 19.54 6.45 4.69
CA ILE A 43 19.93 7.63 3.94
C ILE A 43 19.07 8.80 4.41
N ASN A 44 19.71 9.79 5.01
CA ASN A 44 19.08 11.02 5.46
C ASN A 44 19.36 12.13 4.44
N SER A 45 18.32 12.58 3.74
CA SER A 45 18.43 13.70 2.79
C SER A 45 18.55 15.06 3.47
N GLY A 46 18.34 15.15 4.79
CA GLY A 46 18.14 16.44 5.45
C GLY A 46 16.97 17.16 4.78
N ILE A 47 17.18 18.40 4.33
CA ILE A 47 16.22 19.18 3.53
C ILE A 47 16.55 19.19 2.03
N TYR A 48 17.55 18.43 1.60
CA TYR A 48 18.16 18.54 0.29
C TYR A 48 17.54 17.59 -0.73
N ALA A 49 17.70 17.94 -2.01
CA ALA A 49 17.44 17.04 -3.11
C ALA A 49 18.71 16.26 -3.44
N ILE A 50 18.67 14.95 -3.24
CA ILE A 50 19.77 14.02 -3.52
C ILE A 50 19.33 12.88 -4.42
N GLY A 51 20.27 12.26 -5.14
CA GLY A 51 19.97 11.11 -5.98
C GLY A 51 21.04 10.03 -5.96
N ILE A 52 20.62 8.80 -6.24
CA ILE A 52 21.47 7.62 -6.39
C ILE A 52 21.24 7.05 -7.77
N ASP A 53 22.26 7.19 -8.61
CA ASP A 53 22.20 6.80 -10.02
C ASP A 53 22.61 5.34 -10.27
N VAL A 54 23.18 4.69 -9.26
CA VAL A 54 23.59 3.28 -9.28
C VAL A 54 22.62 2.40 -8.51
N ALA A 55 22.50 1.13 -8.88
CA ALA A 55 21.67 0.19 -8.14
C ALA A 55 22.19 -0.05 -6.71
N LEU A 56 21.29 0.01 -5.74
CA LEU A 56 21.49 -0.57 -4.42
C LEU A 56 21.27 -2.08 -4.53
N THR A 57 22.37 -2.84 -4.51
CA THR A 57 22.34 -4.29 -4.78
C THR A 57 22.40 -5.11 -3.51
N GLU A 58 21.66 -6.21 -3.44
CA GLU A 58 21.72 -7.14 -2.32
C GLU A 58 23.10 -7.80 -2.19
N ASP A 59 23.58 -7.96 -0.95
CA ASP A 59 24.74 -8.80 -0.65
C ASP A 59 24.41 -10.29 -0.80
N ALA A 60 25.25 -11.03 -1.52
CA ALA A 60 25.03 -12.45 -1.78
C ALA A 60 25.10 -13.36 -0.52
N VAL A 61 25.61 -12.87 0.61
CA VAL A 61 25.80 -13.66 1.85
C VAL A 61 24.94 -13.11 2.99
N SER A 62 24.86 -11.80 3.12
CA SER A 62 24.19 -11.10 4.22
C SER A 62 22.89 -10.47 3.72
N THR A 63 21.90 -11.31 3.45
CA THR A 63 20.66 -10.90 2.78
C THR A 63 19.62 -10.28 3.73
N GLY A 64 18.51 -9.81 3.18
CA GLY A 64 17.37 -9.20 3.86
C GLY A 64 17.56 -7.71 4.18
N GLY A 65 18.58 -7.07 3.62
CA GLY A 65 18.83 -5.64 3.82
C GLY A 65 17.82 -4.79 3.05
N GLY A 66 17.35 -3.71 3.64
CA GLY A 66 16.39 -2.79 3.02
C GLY A 66 16.93 -1.37 2.88
N LEU A 67 16.05 -0.44 2.47
CA LEU A 67 16.30 1.00 2.45
C LEU A 67 15.45 1.69 3.52
N THR A 68 16.05 2.62 4.26
CA THR A 68 15.34 3.58 5.11
C THR A 68 15.67 4.99 4.64
N LYS A 69 14.67 5.68 4.07
CA LYS A 69 14.75 7.09 3.68
C LYS A 69 14.32 7.97 4.86
N LEU A 70 15.23 8.84 5.28
CA LEU A 70 15.07 9.82 6.35
C LEU A 70 15.20 11.25 5.80
N GLY A 71 14.79 12.24 6.60
CA GLY A 71 14.89 13.67 6.29
C GLY A 71 13.81 14.16 5.33
N ASP A 72 13.42 15.43 5.47
CA ASP A 72 12.29 16.04 4.76
C ASP A 72 12.54 16.30 3.26
N GLY A 73 13.80 16.24 2.83
CA GLY A 73 14.21 16.39 1.44
C GLY A 73 13.83 15.19 0.54
N THR A 74 14.29 15.24 -0.70
CA THR A 74 14.02 14.22 -1.71
C THR A 74 15.23 13.31 -1.89
N LEU A 75 15.01 12.00 -1.89
CA LEU A 75 15.95 11.01 -2.41
C LEU A 75 15.39 10.42 -3.69
N THR A 76 16.10 10.59 -4.80
CA THR A 76 15.75 9.96 -6.09
C THR A 76 16.59 8.70 -6.30
N LEU A 77 15.95 7.56 -6.55
CA LEU A 77 16.62 6.34 -6.99
C LEU A 77 16.46 6.18 -8.50
N SER A 78 17.56 6.26 -9.25
CA SER A 78 17.54 6.12 -10.72
C SER A 78 17.96 4.73 -11.19
N GLY A 79 18.56 3.92 -10.33
CA GLY A 79 18.98 2.55 -10.63
C GLY A 79 17.92 1.50 -10.30
N ALA A 80 17.96 0.36 -11.00
CA ALA A 80 17.16 -0.81 -10.67
C ALA A 80 17.74 -1.52 -9.44
N ASN A 81 17.18 -1.23 -8.26
CA ASN A 81 17.68 -1.76 -7.00
C ASN A 81 17.21 -3.21 -6.79
N THR A 82 18.06 -4.02 -6.15
CA THR A 82 17.82 -5.47 -5.98
C THR A 82 17.90 -5.92 -4.52
N TYR A 83 17.95 -4.99 -3.57
CA TYR A 83 17.84 -5.32 -2.14
C TYR A 83 16.46 -5.91 -1.84
N THR A 84 16.41 -6.89 -0.93
CA THR A 84 15.19 -7.69 -0.70
C THR A 84 14.41 -7.30 0.56
N GLY A 85 15.05 -6.60 1.49
CA GLY A 85 14.40 -6.06 2.68
C GLY A 85 13.45 -4.91 2.36
N ALA A 86 12.77 -4.41 3.39
CA ALA A 86 11.77 -3.36 3.24
C ALA A 86 12.34 -2.04 2.70
N THR A 87 11.54 -1.34 1.90
CA THR A 87 11.69 0.08 1.59
C THR A 87 10.85 0.89 2.58
N LEU A 88 11.49 1.60 3.49
CA LEU A 88 10.84 2.45 4.50
C LEU A 88 11.04 3.91 4.14
N VAL A 89 9.95 4.63 3.89
CA VAL A 89 9.96 6.09 3.67
C VAL A 89 9.45 6.75 4.94
N GLU A 90 10.38 7.12 5.84
CA GLU A 90 10.04 7.64 7.17
C GLU A 90 9.78 9.15 7.16
N ALA A 91 10.35 9.88 6.19
CA ALA A 91 10.16 11.32 6.03
C ALA A 91 10.52 11.79 4.61
N GLY A 92 9.95 12.94 4.23
CA GLY A 92 10.19 13.58 2.94
C GLY A 92 9.75 12.72 1.77
N THR A 93 10.48 12.81 0.65
CA THR A 93 10.11 12.11 -0.59
C THR A 93 11.15 11.06 -0.97
N LEU A 94 10.70 9.83 -1.21
CA LEU A 94 11.43 8.87 -2.02
C LEU A 94 10.86 8.92 -3.44
N ALA A 95 11.65 9.38 -4.41
CA ALA A 95 11.27 9.40 -5.81
C ALA A 95 11.95 8.25 -6.57
N LEU A 96 11.22 7.59 -7.46
CA LEU A 96 11.82 6.66 -8.42
C LEU A 96 12.00 7.38 -9.75
N GLY A 97 13.24 7.40 -10.27
CA GLY A 97 13.51 7.83 -11.63
C GLY A 97 12.95 6.83 -12.65
N ALA A 98 12.94 7.21 -13.93
CA ALA A 98 12.34 6.40 -15.00
C ALA A 98 12.92 4.97 -15.17
N ALA A 99 14.16 4.74 -14.72
CA ALA A 99 14.80 3.42 -14.68
C ALA A 99 14.96 2.89 -13.24
N GLY A 100 14.51 3.66 -12.25
CA GLY A 100 14.53 3.29 -10.84
C GLY A 100 13.62 2.09 -10.61
N SER A 101 13.99 1.18 -9.74
CA SER A 101 13.11 0.09 -9.32
C SER A 101 13.37 -0.30 -7.89
N ILE A 102 12.31 -0.71 -7.19
CA ILE A 102 12.33 -1.32 -5.85
C ILE A 102 11.48 -2.61 -5.82
N ALA A 103 11.29 -3.24 -6.99
CA ALA A 103 10.40 -4.39 -7.16
C ALA A 103 10.82 -5.63 -6.35
N ASP A 104 12.11 -5.78 -6.04
CA ASP A 104 12.63 -6.91 -5.26
C ASP A 104 12.42 -6.71 -3.74
N SER A 105 12.06 -5.51 -3.29
CA SER A 105 11.79 -5.25 -1.87
C SER A 105 10.49 -5.93 -1.44
N ALA A 106 10.52 -6.64 -0.31
CA ALA A 106 9.34 -7.37 0.16
C ALA A 106 8.16 -6.45 0.55
N SER A 107 8.46 -5.24 1.01
CA SER A 107 7.43 -4.28 1.43
C SER A 107 7.89 -2.85 1.23
N ILE A 108 6.94 -1.97 0.90
CA ILE A 108 7.09 -0.53 0.81
C ILE A 108 6.17 0.09 1.86
N ILE A 109 6.75 0.76 2.84
CA ILE A 109 5.99 1.43 3.91
C ILE A 109 6.25 2.92 3.82
N VAL A 110 5.19 3.69 3.61
CA VAL A 110 5.24 5.15 3.57
C VAL A 110 4.66 5.70 4.89
N ALA A 111 5.50 6.31 5.71
CA ALA A 111 5.08 6.90 6.97
C ALA A 111 4.14 8.09 6.75
N ALA A 112 3.44 8.50 7.82
CA ALA A 112 2.65 9.73 7.79
C ALA A 112 3.54 10.92 7.40
N ASP A 113 3.00 11.85 6.61
CA ASP A 113 3.70 13.02 6.07
C ASP A 113 4.90 12.71 5.16
N ALA A 114 5.11 11.44 4.78
CA ALA A 114 6.10 11.02 3.80
C ALA A 114 5.46 10.70 2.45
N THR A 115 6.27 10.74 1.40
CA THR A 115 5.80 10.55 0.02
C THR A 115 6.65 9.54 -0.73
N LEU A 116 6.00 8.60 -1.41
CA LEU A 116 6.57 7.83 -2.51
C LEU A 116 6.14 8.48 -3.83
N ASP A 117 7.09 8.99 -4.61
CA ASP A 117 6.83 9.58 -5.92
C ASP A 117 7.25 8.60 -7.03
N VAL A 118 6.26 8.12 -7.78
CA VAL A 118 6.44 7.20 -8.92
C VAL A 118 6.03 7.85 -10.24
N THR A 119 5.84 9.16 -10.28
CA THR A 119 5.36 9.89 -11.46
C THR A 119 6.30 9.81 -12.67
N ALA A 120 7.60 9.56 -12.44
CA ALA A 120 8.56 9.38 -13.52
C ALA A 120 8.55 7.96 -14.11
N GLN A 121 7.81 7.03 -13.51
CA GLN A 121 7.66 5.67 -14.02
C GLN A 121 6.66 5.63 -15.17
N ALA A 122 7.00 4.90 -16.24
CA ALA A 122 6.04 4.62 -17.30
C ALA A 122 4.91 3.69 -16.82
N ALA A 123 5.22 2.80 -15.89
CA ALA A 123 4.27 1.94 -15.19
C ALA A 123 4.90 1.52 -13.85
N PHE A 124 4.36 1.99 -12.74
CA PHE A 124 4.73 1.48 -11.42
C PHE A 124 3.81 0.33 -11.06
N ALA A 125 4.37 -0.86 -10.98
CA ALA A 125 3.66 -2.06 -10.59
C ALA A 125 4.31 -2.67 -9.34
N LEU A 126 3.47 -3.05 -8.37
CA LEU A 126 3.95 -3.87 -7.25
C LEU A 126 4.25 -5.27 -7.78
N ALA A 127 5.32 -5.88 -7.27
CA ALA A 127 5.66 -7.26 -7.60
C ALA A 127 4.76 -8.27 -6.87
N ASP A 128 4.75 -9.52 -7.35
CA ASP A 128 4.12 -10.63 -6.64
C ASP A 128 4.70 -10.76 -5.22
N GLY A 129 3.82 -10.89 -4.22
CA GLY A 129 4.18 -10.91 -2.81
C GLY A 129 4.64 -9.59 -2.21
N GLN A 130 4.72 -8.50 -2.98
CA GLN A 130 5.09 -7.18 -2.46
C GLN A 130 3.89 -6.49 -1.81
N THR A 131 4.12 -5.90 -0.64
CA THR A 131 3.12 -5.08 0.05
C THR A 131 3.45 -3.60 -0.08
N LEU A 132 2.49 -2.78 -0.47
CA LEU A 132 2.52 -1.32 -0.28
C LEU A 132 1.57 -0.96 0.85
N GLY A 133 2.08 -0.26 1.86
CA GLY A 133 1.28 0.18 2.99
C GLY A 133 1.78 1.45 3.64
N GLY A 134 1.23 1.75 4.81
CA GLY A 134 1.57 2.93 5.58
C GLY A 134 0.49 4.02 5.56
N ASN A 135 0.85 5.18 6.11
CA ASN A 135 -0.06 6.30 6.38
C ASN A 135 0.19 7.52 5.46
N GLY A 136 1.11 7.38 4.51
CA GLY A 136 1.60 8.50 3.71
C GLY A 136 0.93 8.63 2.34
N ASP A 137 1.63 9.36 1.48
CA ASP A 137 1.19 9.64 0.11
C ASP A 137 1.99 8.84 -0.91
N VAL A 138 1.30 8.35 -1.94
CA VAL A 138 1.89 7.85 -3.18
C VAL A 138 1.43 8.76 -4.31
N ILE A 139 2.35 9.34 -5.06
CA ILE A 139 2.03 10.23 -6.19
C ILE A 139 2.39 9.51 -7.49
N GLY A 140 1.42 9.44 -8.40
CA GLY A 140 1.50 8.70 -9.66
C GLY A 140 0.61 7.46 -9.67
N ASP A 141 0.49 6.85 -10.86
CA ASP A 141 -0.38 5.71 -11.08
C ASP A 141 0.25 4.41 -10.58
N VAL A 142 -0.55 3.55 -9.96
CA VAL A 142 -0.10 2.31 -9.32
C VAL A 142 -0.90 1.12 -9.85
N THR A 143 -0.20 0.03 -10.19
CA THR A 143 -0.81 -1.28 -10.44
C THR A 143 -0.35 -2.30 -9.39
N ALA A 144 -1.24 -2.70 -8.50
CA ALA A 144 -0.99 -3.84 -7.62
C ALA A 144 -1.35 -5.13 -8.38
N VAL A 145 -0.35 -5.91 -8.81
CA VAL A 145 -0.58 -7.15 -9.57
C VAL A 145 -1.16 -8.26 -8.70
N ASP A 146 -1.59 -9.37 -9.31
CA ASP A 146 -1.99 -10.57 -8.57
C ASP A 146 -0.89 -11.02 -7.59
N GLY A 147 -1.28 -11.44 -6.39
CA GLY A 147 -0.37 -11.80 -5.30
C GLY A 147 0.29 -10.63 -4.55
N SER A 148 0.19 -9.39 -5.03
CA SER A 148 0.62 -8.20 -4.28
C SER A 148 -0.44 -7.76 -3.26
N THR A 149 -0.08 -6.87 -2.33
CA THR A 149 -1.01 -6.34 -1.31
C THR A 149 -0.94 -4.82 -1.22
N ILE A 150 -2.11 -4.17 -1.21
CA ILE A 150 -2.31 -2.81 -0.70
C ILE A 150 -2.84 -2.93 0.72
N ALA A 151 -2.10 -2.40 1.69
CA ALA A 151 -2.44 -2.44 3.11
C ALA A 151 -2.33 -1.02 3.70
N PRO A 152 -3.38 -0.19 3.57
CA PRO A 152 -3.39 1.13 4.19
C PRO A 152 -3.10 1.01 5.69
N GLY A 153 -2.36 1.96 6.23
CA GLY A 153 -2.05 1.98 7.64
C GLY A 153 -0.80 1.20 8.07
N LEU A 154 -0.60 1.19 9.40
CA LEU A 154 0.35 0.39 10.17
C LEU A 154 -0.36 0.01 11.48
N SER A 155 -1.44 -0.78 11.40
CA SER A 155 -2.72 -0.62 12.14
C SER A 155 -3.63 0.40 11.43
N ILE A 156 -4.80 0.68 12.01
CA ILE A 156 -5.77 1.62 11.44
C ILE A 156 -5.15 2.97 11.04
N GLY A 157 -5.22 3.28 9.75
CA GLY A 157 -4.62 4.46 9.17
C GLY A 157 -5.17 4.84 7.81
N THR A 158 -4.50 5.78 7.13
CA THR A 158 -4.91 6.25 5.81
C THR A 158 -3.74 6.25 4.85
N LEU A 159 -3.85 5.48 3.76
CA LEU A 159 -2.91 5.56 2.64
C LEU A 159 -3.56 6.36 1.52
N THR A 160 -2.86 7.35 0.99
CA THR A 160 -3.34 8.16 -0.13
C THR A 160 -2.59 7.83 -1.41
N VAL A 161 -3.32 7.64 -2.51
CA VAL A 161 -2.78 7.56 -3.86
C VAL A 161 -3.30 8.74 -4.68
N THR A 162 -2.41 9.67 -5.00
CA THR A 162 -2.66 10.79 -5.91
C THR A 162 -2.35 10.32 -7.34
N GLY A 163 -3.31 9.61 -7.93
CA GLY A 163 -3.22 8.96 -9.23
C GLY A 163 -4.34 7.92 -9.39
N ASP A 164 -4.25 7.13 -10.46
CA ASP A 164 -5.06 5.94 -10.64
C ASP A 164 -4.46 4.75 -9.87
N LEU A 165 -5.31 3.86 -9.35
CA LEU A 165 -4.90 2.63 -8.66
C LEU A 165 -5.70 1.45 -9.19
N ALA A 166 -5.01 0.47 -9.77
CA ALA A 166 -5.59 -0.83 -10.09
C ALA A 166 -5.17 -1.87 -9.04
N VAL A 167 -6.13 -2.53 -8.40
CA VAL A 167 -5.91 -3.60 -7.43
C VAL A 167 -6.26 -4.94 -8.07
N GLY A 168 -5.22 -5.65 -8.53
CA GLY A 168 -5.30 -7.04 -8.98
C GLY A 168 -4.93 -8.07 -7.90
N GLY A 169 -4.32 -7.63 -6.80
CA GLY A 169 -3.99 -8.45 -5.64
C GLY A 169 -4.98 -8.29 -4.49
N THR A 170 -4.46 -8.24 -3.26
CA THR A 170 -5.27 -8.04 -2.05
C THR A 170 -5.35 -6.57 -1.67
N LEU A 171 -6.55 -6.07 -1.38
CA LEU A 171 -6.75 -4.87 -0.56
C LEU A 171 -7.05 -5.34 0.87
N ALA A 172 -6.05 -5.21 1.74
CA ALA A 172 -6.13 -5.57 3.15
C ALA A 172 -6.61 -4.37 3.96
N ILE A 173 -7.72 -4.54 4.67
CA ILE A 173 -8.38 -3.52 5.48
C ILE A 173 -8.44 -4.00 6.92
N GLU A 174 -7.82 -3.26 7.82
CA GLU A 174 -7.94 -3.44 9.26
C GLU A 174 -9.07 -2.55 9.80
N TYR A 175 -9.87 -3.11 10.69
CA TYR A 175 -10.87 -2.36 11.46
C TYR A 175 -10.75 -2.74 12.93
N ASN A 176 -11.35 -1.96 13.82
CA ASN A 176 -11.35 -2.28 15.25
C ASN A 176 -12.80 -2.39 15.71
N SER A 177 -13.25 -3.56 16.16
CA SER A 177 -14.63 -3.71 16.65
C SER A 177 -14.90 -3.04 18.00
N ASN A 178 -13.88 -2.60 18.74
CA ASN A 178 -14.03 -1.87 19.99
C ASN A 178 -14.18 -0.35 19.78
N THR A 179 -13.77 0.19 18.63
CA THR A 179 -13.81 1.63 18.32
C THR A 179 -14.33 1.86 16.90
N PRO A 180 -14.97 3.00 16.57
CA PRO A 180 -15.47 3.21 15.21
C PRO A 180 -14.33 3.62 14.26
N ALA A 181 -13.36 2.75 14.05
CA ALA A 181 -12.14 3.03 13.31
C ALA A 181 -11.84 1.90 12.31
N ILE A 182 -11.47 2.28 11.09
CA ILE A 182 -11.16 1.40 9.96
C ILE A 182 -10.06 2.06 9.13
N ASP A 183 -9.26 1.25 8.46
CA ASP A 183 -8.35 1.72 7.43
C ASP A 183 -9.09 2.48 6.32
N LEU A 184 -8.41 3.47 5.75
CA LEU A 184 -8.89 4.24 4.62
C LEU A 184 -7.86 4.22 3.48
N LEU A 185 -8.26 3.72 2.33
CA LEU A 185 -7.56 3.91 1.07
C LEU A 185 -8.15 5.11 0.32
N ASN A 186 -7.41 6.20 0.21
CA ASN A 186 -7.87 7.39 -0.50
C ASN A 186 -7.23 7.49 -1.90
N VAL A 187 -8.01 7.31 -2.95
CA VAL A 187 -7.55 7.40 -4.34
C VAL A 187 -8.14 8.63 -5.02
N SER A 188 -7.31 9.54 -5.54
CA SER A 188 -7.83 10.73 -6.22
C SER A 188 -8.36 10.43 -7.63
N GLY A 189 -7.80 9.41 -8.29
CA GLY A 189 -8.13 9.00 -9.66
C GLY A 189 -9.10 7.83 -9.75
N ALA A 190 -8.96 7.03 -10.80
CA ALA A 190 -9.70 5.79 -10.97
C ALA A 190 -9.19 4.72 -9.99
N LEU A 191 -10.11 4.09 -9.26
CA LEU A 191 -9.87 2.89 -8.48
C LEU A 191 -10.46 1.70 -9.25
N ASP A 192 -9.62 0.76 -9.69
CA ASP A 192 -10.07 -0.49 -10.30
C ASP A 192 -9.99 -1.64 -9.28
N LEU A 193 -11.15 -2.21 -8.95
CA LEU A 193 -11.28 -3.34 -8.02
C LEU A 193 -11.75 -4.63 -8.73
N SER A 194 -11.82 -4.64 -10.06
CA SER A 194 -12.37 -5.75 -10.85
C SER A 194 -11.70 -7.10 -10.57
N SER A 195 -10.41 -7.07 -10.21
CA SER A 195 -9.60 -8.25 -9.92
C SER A 195 -9.17 -8.34 -8.45
N ALA A 196 -9.62 -7.42 -7.60
CA ALA A 196 -9.17 -7.34 -6.22
C ALA A 196 -9.74 -8.49 -5.36
N THR A 197 -8.94 -8.95 -4.40
CA THR A 197 -9.43 -9.66 -3.22
C THR A 197 -9.55 -8.66 -2.08
N LEU A 198 -10.75 -8.46 -1.53
CA LEU A 198 -10.91 -7.69 -0.30
C LEU A 198 -10.72 -8.59 0.92
N SER A 199 -9.85 -8.19 1.85
CA SER A 199 -9.60 -8.91 3.10
C SER A 199 -9.79 -7.97 4.27
N PHE A 200 -10.66 -8.34 5.21
CA PHE A 200 -10.91 -7.59 6.44
C PHE A 200 -10.32 -8.31 7.64
N SER A 201 -9.63 -7.57 8.51
CA SER A 201 -9.09 -8.08 9.78
C SER A 201 -9.54 -7.20 10.94
N ASP A 202 -10.02 -7.83 12.01
CA ASP A 202 -10.38 -7.15 13.25
C ASP A 202 -9.15 -7.02 14.16
N LEU A 203 -8.85 -5.81 14.60
CA LEU A 203 -7.86 -5.52 15.63
C LEU A 203 -8.48 -5.45 17.03
N GLY A 204 -9.81 -5.52 17.11
CA GLY A 204 -10.58 -5.60 18.34
C GLY A 204 -10.97 -7.03 18.71
N GLU A 205 -11.70 -7.15 19.82
CA GLU A 205 -12.23 -8.42 20.36
C GLU A 205 -13.76 -8.37 20.56
N SER A 206 -14.44 -7.45 19.89
CA SER A 206 -15.87 -7.16 20.04
C SER A 206 -16.64 -7.43 18.75
N THR A 207 -17.93 -7.07 18.74
CA THR A 207 -18.75 -7.01 17.52
C THR A 207 -18.78 -5.58 17.01
N LEU A 208 -18.53 -5.38 15.72
CA LEU A 208 -18.67 -4.09 15.07
C LEU A 208 -20.16 -3.66 15.11
N THR A 209 -20.44 -2.41 15.47
CA THR A 209 -21.81 -1.91 15.58
C THR A 209 -21.93 -0.48 15.06
N GLY A 210 -23.02 -0.18 14.37
CA GLY A 210 -23.38 1.17 13.99
C GLY A 210 -23.01 1.53 12.56
N GLU A 211 -22.58 2.77 12.38
CA GLU A 211 -22.54 3.54 11.13
C GLU A 211 -21.76 2.87 9.99
N PRO A 212 -21.99 3.31 8.73
CA PRO A 212 -21.16 2.93 7.61
C PRO A 212 -19.67 3.20 7.88
N TYR A 213 -18.82 2.21 7.61
CA TYR A 213 -17.38 2.34 7.73
C TYR A 213 -16.78 2.50 6.34
N VAL A 214 -16.49 3.75 5.97
CA VAL A 214 -15.82 4.06 4.70
C VAL A 214 -14.37 3.62 4.79
N PHE A 215 -13.98 2.70 3.90
CA PHE A 215 -12.61 2.19 3.83
C PHE A 215 -11.92 2.46 2.49
N ALA A 216 -12.65 2.99 1.50
CA ALA A 216 -12.02 3.57 0.33
C ALA A 216 -12.78 4.79 -0.20
N THR A 217 -12.05 5.73 -0.78
CA THR A 217 -12.57 6.84 -1.59
C THR A 217 -11.90 6.82 -2.96
N TYR A 218 -12.63 7.24 -3.99
CA TYR A 218 -12.14 7.21 -5.35
C TYR A 218 -12.67 8.40 -6.17
N GLY A 219 -11.96 8.76 -7.24
CA GLY A 219 -12.47 9.68 -8.27
C GLY A 219 -13.49 9.00 -9.18
N THR A 220 -13.15 7.82 -9.69
CA THR A 220 -14.08 6.92 -10.39
C THR A 220 -13.82 5.46 -9.98
N LEU A 221 -14.82 4.59 -10.09
CA LEU A 221 -14.67 3.17 -9.80
C LEU A 221 -14.77 2.34 -11.07
N ALA A 222 -13.81 1.46 -11.30
CA ALA A 222 -13.85 0.44 -12.32
C ALA A 222 -14.08 -0.93 -11.69
N GLY A 223 -15.25 -1.51 -11.98
CA GLY A 223 -15.61 -2.86 -11.54
C GLY A 223 -15.83 -3.01 -10.02
N ALA A 224 -16.18 -4.22 -9.64
CA ALA A 224 -16.21 -4.69 -8.27
C ALA A 224 -15.47 -6.04 -8.22
N PRO A 225 -14.95 -6.46 -7.06
CA PRO A 225 -14.35 -7.77 -6.86
C PRO A 225 -15.23 -8.90 -7.40
N ALA A 226 -14.62 -9.87 -8.09
CA ALA A 226 -15.32 -11.03 -8.63
C ALA A 226 -15.74 -12.04 -7.54
N PHE A 227 -15.14 -11.96 -6.36
CA PHE A 227 -15.35 -12.87 -5.23
C PHE A 227 -15.84 -12.12 -4.00
N GLU A 228 -16.57 -12.83 -3.15
CA GLU A 228 -16.98 -12.32 -1.84
C GLU A 228 -15.76 -11.94 -1.01
N PRO A 229 -15.80 -10.82 -0.27
CA PRO A 229 -14.70 -10.44 0.60
C PRO A 229 -14.42 -11.48 1.68
N ILE A 230 -13.15 -11.58 2.07
CA ILE A 230 -12.68 -12.43 3.16
C ILE A 230 -12.80 -11.64 4.47
N GLY A 231 -13.34 -12.27 5.51
CA GLY A 231 -13.34 -11.69 6.85
C GLY A 231 -14.32 -10.53 7.07
N THR A 232 -15.31 -10.34 6.20
CA THR A 232 -16.32 -9.28 6.37
C THR A 232 -16.95 -9.33 7.77
N PRO A 233 -17.07 -8.17 8.46
CA PRO A 233 -17.72 -8.13 9.77
C PRO A 233 -19.15 -8.66 9.72
N THR A 234 -19.53 -9.45 10.73
CA THR A 234 -20.88 -10.02 10.80
C THR A 234 -21.93 -8.91 10.85
N GLY A 235 -22.96 -9.02 10.01
CA GLY A 235 -24.03 -8.02 9.91
C GLY A 235 -23.75 -6.88 8.93
N TYR A 236 -22.60 -6.91 8.24
CA TYR A 236 -22.23 -5.92 7.23
C TYR A 236 -22.09 -6.54 5.84
N VAL A 237 -22.29 -5.71 4.82
CA VAL A 237 -21.96 -5.96 3.40
C VAL A 237 -21.16 -4.78 2.87
N VAL A 238 -20.42 -4.99 1.78
CA VAL A 238 -19.71 -3.91 1.10
C VAL A 238 -20.64 -3.19 0.12
N ASP A 239 -20.81 -1.88 0.30
CA ASP A 239 -21.37 -0.98 -0.70
C ASP A 239 -20.22 -0.30 -1.45
N TYR A 240 -20.06 -0.67 -2.71
CA TYR A 240 -18.99 -0.16 -3.58
C TYR A 240 -19.25 1.25 -4.12
N ALA A 241 -20.47 1.78 -3.97
CA ALA A 241 -20.85 3.09 -4.48
C ALA A 241 -21.50 3.96 -3.40
N TYR A 242 -21.11 3.74 -2.14
CA TYR A 242 -21.61 4.48 -0.99
C TYR A 242 -21.39 6.00 -1.19
N GLU A 243 -22.46 6.78 -1.08
CA GLU A 243 -22.48 8.23 -1.34
C GLU A 243 -21.92 8.64 -2.73
N GLY A 244 -21.86 7.71 -3.69
CA GLY A 244 -21.47 7.92 -5.08
C GLY A 244 -19.97 7.77 -5.37
N ASN A 245 -19.09 7.96 -4.39
CA ASN A 245 -17.64 7.93 -4.60
C ASN A 245 -16.82 7.27 -3.48
N LYS A 246 -17.46 6.38 -2.72
CA LYS A 246 -16.84 5.70 -1.57
C LYS A 246 -17.18 4.23 -1.59
N VAL A 247 -16.30 3.43 -1.00
CA VAL A 247 -16.57 2.04 -0.63
C VAL A 247 -16.72 1.98 0.88
N ALA A 248 -17.82 1.40 1.35
CA ALA A 248 -18.11 1.31 2.78
C ALA A 248 -18.64 -0.06 3.18
N LEU A 249 -18.35 -0.46 4.41
CA LEU A 249 -19.14 -1.50 5.09
C LEU A 249 -20.45 -0.86 5.55
N VAL A 250 -21.58 -1.40 5.10
CA VAL A 250 -22.92 -0.96 5.50
C VAL A 250 -23.70 -2.11 6.15
N LEU A 251 -24.58 -1.79 7.09
CA LEU A 251 -25.41 -2.79 7.75
C LEU A 251 -26.30 -3.52 6.75
N ILE A 252 -26.38 -4.84 6.89
CA ILE A 252 -27.39 -5.64 6.22
C ILE A 252 -28.76 -5.21 6.77
N PRO A 253 -29.71 -4.78 5.92
CA PRO A 253 -31.04 -4.44 6.40
C PRO A 253 -31.66 -5.65 7.10
N GLU A 254 -32.12 -5.47 8.34
CA GLU A 254 -32.92 -6.50 9.02
C GLU A 254 -34.06 -6.93 8.08
N PRO A 255 -34.32 -8.24 7.90
CA PRO A 255 -35.43 -8.68 7.08
C PRO A 255 -36.69 -8.05 7.64
N SER A 256 -37.31 -7.17 6.85
CA SER A 256 -38.50 -6.45 7.29
C SER A 256 -39.51 -7.43 7.89
N ALA A 257 -40.14 -7.09 9.02
CA ALA A 257 -41.12 -7.95 9.69
C ALA A 257 -42.26 -8.40 8.74
N LEU A 258 -42.50 -7.65 7.67
CA LEU A 258 -43.43 -7.99 6.58
C LEU A 258 -43.03 -9.26 5.80
N ALA A 259 -41.74 -9.49 5.56
CA ALA A 259 -41.24 -10.69 4.88
C ALA A 259 -41.36 -11.95 5.76
N LEU A 260 -41.12 -11.79 7.07
CA LEU A 260 -41.31 -12.87 8.05
C LEU A 260 -42.79 -13.27 8.20
N LEU A 261 -43.69 -12.27 8.20
CA LEU A 261 -45.13 -12.50 8.29
C LEU A 261 -45.70 -13.13 7.01
N ALA A 262 -45.18 -12.79 5.83
CA ALA A 262 -45.56 -13.41 4.56
C ALA A 262 -45.15 -14.90 4.49
N GLY A 263 -43.97 -15.25 5.00
CA GLY A 263 -43.54 -16.65 5.14
C GLY A 263 -44.43 -17.45 6.10
N LEU A 264 -44.81 -16.85 7.24
CA LEU A 264 -45.69 -17.49 8.22
C LEU A 264 -47.14 -17.62 7.73
N LEU A 265 -47.67 -16.62 7.00
CA LEU A 265 -49.00 -16.70 6.37
C LEU A 265 -49.05 -17.73 5.24
N ALA A 266 -47.99 -17.88 4.44
CA ALA A 266 -47.92 -18.92 3.41
C ALA A 266 -47.89 -20.34 4.02
N LEU A 267 -47.21 -20.52 5.15
CA LEU A 267 -47.20 -21.78 5.90
C LEU A 267 -48.59 -22.11 6.51
N LEU A 268 -49.29 -21.10 7.05
CA LEU A 268 -50.64 -21.25 7.60
C LEU A 268 -51.71 -21.45 6.53
N ALA A 269 -51.59 -20.81 5.37
CA ALA A 269 -52.47 -21.01 4.22
C ALA A 269 -52.26 -22.40 3.57
N GLY A 270 -51.02 -22.90 3.51
CA GLY A 270 -50.71 -24.25 3.06
C GLY A 270 -51.25 -25.35 3.98
N CYS A 271 -51.29 -25.12 5.29
CA CYS A 271 -51.89 -26.04 6.26
C CYS A 271 -53.43 -26.10 6.18
N ARG A 272 -54.10 -25.06 5.66
CA ARG A 272 -55.57 -25.02 5.52
C ARG A 272 -56.08 -25.65 4.22
N ALA A 273 -55.22 -25.82 3.22
CA ALA A 273 -55.56 -26.45 1.94
C ALA A 273 -55.34 -27.98 1.91
N ARG A 274 -54.83 -28.59 2.99
CA ARG A 274 -54.59 -30.05 3.12
C ARG A 274 -55.49 -30.76 4.15
N ARG A 275 -56.66 -30.20 4.49
CA ARG A 275 -57.71 -30.88 5.26
C ARG A 275 -58.96 -31.07 4.44
#